data_AF-A0AAV3YUV9-F1
#
_entry.id   AF-A0AAV3YUV9-F1
#
_cell.length_a   1.000
_cell.length_b   1.000
_cell.length_c   1.000
_cell.angle_alpha   90.00
_cell.angle_beta   90.00
_cell.angle_gamma   90.00
#
_symmetry.space_group_name_H-M   'P 1'
#
loop_
_entity.id
_entity.type
_entity.pdbx_description
1 polymer ?
#
loop_
_entity_poly.entity_id
_entity_poly.type
_entity_poly.pdbx_seq_one_letter_code
_entity_poly.pdbx_strand_id
1 'polypeptide(L)'
;MGGALAFAGAALVPEIDAAAPFYGIPGSQLCDVTTIKIPVQCHFAEKDDTKGFASPDEWKPLKPKLEASLKKLEFYSYDAPHAFTNKVSPNYKKECHELAFKRMFEFFQKNLA
;
A
#
# COMPACT_ATOMS: atom_id res chain seq x y z
N MET A 1 -6.38 8.39 -1.33
CA MET A 1 -6.74 8.14 -2.75
C MET A 1 -5.61 7.50 -3.57
N GLY A 2 -4.40 8.07 -3.65
CA GLY A 2 -3.31 7.54 -4.48
C GLY A 2 -2.97 6.05 -4.27
N GLY A 3 -2.98 5.55 -3.03
CA GLY A 3 -2.74 4.12 -2.76
C GLY A 3 -3.76 3.18 -3.42
N ALA A 4 -5.05 3.55 -3.42
CA ALA A 4 -6.09 2.75 -4.08
C ALA A 4 -5.90 2.69 -5.60
N LEU A 5 -5.49 3.81 -6.21
CA LEU A 5 -5.19 3.87 -7.65
C LEU A 5 -3.90 3.11 -7.99
N ALA A 6 -2.90 3.11 -7.12
CA ALA A 6 -1.69 2.32 -7.32
C ALA A 6 -1.99 0.80 -7.29
N PHE A 7 -2.84 0.34 -6.37
CA PHE A 7 -3.36 -1.03 -6.39
C PHE A 7 -4.16 -1.34 -7.65
N ALA A 8 -5.07 -0.44 -8.05
CA ALA A 8 -5.87 -0.62 -9.26
C ALA A 8 -4.98 -0.67 -10.52
N GLY A 9 -3.98 0.21 -10.62
CA GLY A 9 -2.99 0.18 -11.68
C GLY A 9 -2.26 -1.15 -11.72
N ALA A 10 -1.78 -1.64 -10.58
CA ALA A 10 -1.10 -2.93 -10.48
C ALA A 10 -1.96 -4.13 -10.93
N ALA A 11 -3.28 -4.01 -10.80
CA ALA A 11 -4.23 -5.05 -11.20
C ALA A 11 -4.65 -4.94 -12.68
N LEU A 12 -4.78 -3.71 -13.20
CA LEU A 12 -5.48 -3.43 -14.46
C LEU A 12 -4.56 -2.98 -15.61
N VAL A 13 -3.37 -2.46 -15.32
CA VAL A 13 -2.46 -1.88 -16.33
C VAL A 13 -1.28 -2.83 -16.54
N PRO A 14 -1.21 -3.55 -17.68
CA PRO A 14 -0.19 -4.57 -17.91
C PRO A 14 1.23 -4.00 -18.05
N GLU A 15 1.37 -2.71 -18.33
CA GLU A 15 2.67 -2.04 -18.49
C GLU A 15 3.32 -1.61 -17.16
N ILE A 16 2.65 -1.78 -16.01
CA ILE A 16 3.24 -1.44 -14.71
C ILE A 16 4.12 -2.61 -14.25
N ASP A 17 5.40 -2.33 -13.96
CA ASP A 17 6.36 -3.35 -13.55
C ASP A 17 6.40 -3.59 -12.02
N ALA A 18 6.05 -2.59 -11.21
CA ALA A 18 5.99 -2.68 -9.74
C ALA A 18 5.08 -1.59 -9.15
N ALA A 19 4.50 -1.82 -7.97
CA ALA A 19 3.65 -0.82 -7.30
C ALA A 19 3.93 -0.71 -5.79
N ALA A 20 3.86 0.53 -5.27
CA ALA A 20 4.02 0.80 -3.84
C ALA A 20 2.85 1.63 -3.26
N PRO A 21 1.68 1.02 -3.01
CA PRO A 21 0.51 1.74 -2.52
C PRO A 21 0.63 2.14 -1.03
N PHE A 22 0.21 3.37 -0.71
CA PHE A 22 0.17 3.91 0.65
C PHE A 22 -1.28 4.14 1.11
N TYR A 23 -1.67 3.53 2.24
CA TYR A 23 -2.90 3.71 3.01
C TYR A 23 -4.14 4.00 2.15
N GLY A 24 -4.43 3.10 1.21
CA GLY A 24 -5.62 3.17 0.38
C GLY A 24 -5.90 1.86 -0.32
N ILE A 25 -7.13 1.38 -0.19
CA ILE A 25 -7.60 0.14 -0.79
C ILE A 25 -8.67 0.51 -1.83
N PRO A 26 -8.58 0.01 -3.07
CA PRO A 26 -9.64 0.23 -4.04
C PRO A 26 -10.89 -0.56 -3.63
N GLY A 27 -12.06 0.00 -3.92
CA GLY A 27 -13.31 -0.74 -3.76
C GLY A 27 -13.33 -1.96 -4.69
N SER A 28 -14.03 -3.03 -4.29
CA SER A 28 -14.12 -4.28 -5.06
C SER A 28 -14.77 -4.12 -6.45
N GLN A 29 -15.56 -3.07 -6.65
CA GLN A 29 -16.12 -2.72 -7.96
C GLN A 29 -15.07 -2.19 -8.95
N LEU A 30 -13.94 -1.65 -8.45
CA LEU A 30 -12.89 -1.10 -9.29
C LEU A 30 -11.93 -2.21 -9.76
N CYS A 31 -11.45 -3.04 -8.85
CA CYS A 31 -10.58 -4.16 -9.18
C CYS A 31 -10.51 -5.21 -8.05
N ASP A 32 -10.16 -6.44 -8.41
CA ASP A 32 -9.72 -7.45 -7.46
C ASP A 32 -8.20 -7.38 -7.29
N VAL A 33 -7.75 -6.89 -6.13
CA VAL A 33 -6.31 -6.76 -5.84
C VAL A 33 -5.60 -8.11 -5.68
N THR A 34 -6.33 -9.22 -5.54
CA THR A 34 -5.72 -10.56 -5.45
C THR A 34 -5.25 -11.09 -6.79
N THR A 35 -5.66 -10.48 -7.91
CA THR A 35 -5.23 -10.90 -9.26
C THR A 35 -3.89 -10.28 -9.70
N ILE A 36 -3.29 -9.42 -8.87
CA ILE A 36 -2.03 -8.73 -9.17
C ILE A 36 -0.89 -9.76 -9.33
N LYS A 37 -0.10 -9.61 -10.40
CA LYS A 37 1.01 -10.52 -10.73
C LYS A 37 2.40 -9.88 -10.61
N ILE A 38 2.44 -8.57 -10.42
CA ILE A 38 3.67 -7.79 -10.31
C ILE A 38 4.10 -7.67 -8.84
N PRO A 39 5.37 -7.33 -8.55
CA PRO A 39 5.80 -6.95 -7.21
C PRO A 39 4.93 -5.83 -6.61
N VAL A 40 4.54 -5.98 -5.35
CA VAL A 40 3.82 -4.95 -4.59
C VAL A 40 4.46 -4.75 -3.22
N GLN A 41 4.74 -3.50 -2.85
CA GLN A 41 5.09 -3.11 -1.48
C GLN A 41 4.02 -2.18 -0.90
N CYS A 42 3.18 -2.65 0.00
CA CYS A 42 2.09 -1.85 0.55
C CYS A 42 2.37 -1.35 1.97
N HIS A 43 1.87 -0.14 2.27
CA HIS A 43 2.13 0.57 3.53
C HIS A 43 0.81 1.00 4.18
N PHE A 44 0.53 0.50 5.39
CA PHE A 44 -0.70 0.80 6.13
C PHE A 44 -0.42 1.40 7.52
N ALA A 45 -1.37 2.15 8.04
CA ALA A 45 -1.29 2.78 9.35
C ALA A 45 -2.13 1.98 10.38
N GLU A 46 -1.56 1.69 11.55
CA GLU A 46 -2.27 1.01 12.65
C GLU A 46 -3.32 1.91 13.32
N LYS A 47 -3.15 3.24 13.22
CA LYS A 47 -4.05 4.25 13.80
C LYS A 47 -4.86 4.98 12.71
N ASP A 48 -5.04 4.35 11.54
CA ASP A 48 -5.85 4.89 10.45
C ASP A 48 -7.35 4.77 10.77
N ASP A 49 -8.05 5.89 10.81
CA ASP A 49 -9.49 5.97 11.10
C ASP A 49 -10.36 6.13 9.83
N THR A 50 -9.75 6.01 8.65
CA THR A 50 -10.43 6.16 7.36
C THR A 50 -11.20 4.88 6.99
N LYS A 51 -12.35 4.70 7.64
CA LYS A 51 -13.24 3.54 7.45
C LYS A 51 -13.71 3.39 6.00
N GLY A 52 -13.82 2.15 5.56
CA GLY A 52 -14.18 1.79 4.18
C GLY A 52 -13.08 2.07 3.15
N PHE A 53 -11.87 2.47 3.59
CA PHE A 53 -10.79 2.84 2.66
C PHE A 53 -9.43 2.29 3.07
N ALA A 54 -9.00 2.48 4.32
CA ALA A 54 -7.63 2.15 4.72
C ALA A 54 -7.46 1.84 6.22
N SER A 55 -8.54 1.79 6.99
CA SER A 55 -8.45 1.49 8.42
C SER A 55 -8.01 0.04 8.68
N PRO A 56 -7.56 -0.29 9.90
CA PRO A 56 -7.27 -1.67 10.30
C PRO A 56 -8.39 -2.67 10.03
N ASP A 57 -9.65 -2.22 10.06
CA ASP A 57 -10.81 -3.06 9.78
C ASP A 57 -10.84 -3.52 8.31
N GLU A 58 -10.25 -2.75 7.39
CA GLU A 58 -10.15 -3.13 5.98
C GLU A 58 -8.84 -3.87 5.64
N TRP A 59 -7.69 -3.38 6.10
CA TRP A 59 -6.41 -3.95 5.65
C TRP A 59 -6.04 -5.25 6.38
N LYS A 60 -6.45 -5.45 7.64
CA LYS A 60 -6.13 -6.68 8.38
C LYS A 60 -6.76 -7.93 7.75
N PRO A 61 -8.04 -7.92 7.33
CA PRO A 61 -8.63 -9.04 6.59
C PRO A 61 -8.07 -9.19 5.17
N LEU A 62 -7.57 -8.10 4.57
CA LEU A 62 -6.98 -8.12 3.23
C LEU A 62 -5.59 -8.74 3.21
N LYS A 63 -4.77 -8.48 4.24
CA LYS A 63 -3.39 -8.98 4.36
C LYS A 63 -3.23 -10.47 4.04
N PRO A 64 -3.95 -11.42 4.70
CA PRO A 64 -3.78 -12.85 4.41
C PRO A 64 -4.21 -13.22 2.98
N LYS A 65 -5.17 -12.50 2.38
CA LYS A 65 -5.57 -12.72 0.98
C LYS A 65 -4.45 -12.31 0.04
N LEU A 66 -3.83 -11.15 0.29
CA LEU A 66 -2.70 -10.70 -0.51
C LEU A 66 -1.49 -11.62 -0.35
N GLU A 67 -1.17 -12.05 0.87
CA GLU A 67 -0.06 -12.98 1.13
C GLU A 67 -0.26 -14.33 0.44
N ALA A 68 -1.49 -14.82 0.33
CA ALA A 68 -1.81 -16.05 -0.37
C ALA A 68 -1.74 -15.92 -1.90
N SER A 69 -2.09 -14.75 -2.45
CA SER A 69 -2.25 -14.56 -3.90
C SER A 69 -1.03 -13.93 -4.58
N LEU A 70 -0.33 -13.00 -3.91
CA LEU A 70 0.76 -12.21 -4.48
C LEU A 70 2.10 -12.83 -4.09
N LYS A 71 2.77 -13.47 -5.05
CA LYS A 71 4.07 -14.13 -4.83
C LYS A 71 5.20 -13.18 -4.41
N LYS A 72 5.11 -11.90 -4.78
CA LYS A 72 6.14 -10.87 -4.53
C LYS A 72 5.56 -9.70 -3.74
N LEU A 73 4.97 -10.01 -2.59
CA LEU A 73 4.38 -9.03 -1.69
C LEU A 73 5.35 -8.65 -0.56
N GLU A 74 5.49 -7.36 -0.32
CA GLU A 74 6.08 -6.79 0.90
C GLU A 74 5.00 -5.96 1.61
N PHE A 75 4.54 -6.39 2.78
CA PHE A 75 3.45 -5.74 3.52
C PHE A 75 3.97 -5.11 4.80
N TYR A 76 3.79 -3.80 4.96
CA TYR A 76 4.21 -3.07 6.16
C TYR A 76 3.08 -2.30 6.81
N SER A 77 3.02 -2.38 8.15
CA SER A 77 2.21 -1.48 8.98
C SER A 77 3.09 -0.61 9.89
N TYR A 78 2.56 0.54 10.28
CA TYR A 78 3.27 1.57 11.05
C TYR A 78 2.41 2.06 12.20
N ASP A 79 3.01 2.32 13.37
CA ASP A 79 2.34 2.97 14.49
C ASP A 79 2.12 4.48 14.23
N ALA A 80 1.25 4.77 13.26
CA ALA A 80 1.00 6.11 12.76
C ALA A 80 -0.46 6.26 12.30
N PRO A 81 -1.00 7.49 12.25
CA PRO A 81 -2.32 7.78 11.68
C PRO A 81 -2.32 7.82 10.14
N HIS A 82 -3.50 7.99 9.53
CA HIS A 82 -3.63 8.19 8.08
C HIS A 82 -2.78 9.37 7.60
N ALA A 83 -2.23 9.26 6.38
CA ALA A 83 -1.38 10.29 5.77
C ALA A 83 -0.09 10.60 6.54
N PHE A 84 0.47 9.64 7.29
CA PHE A 84 1.70 9.84 8.08
C PHE A 84 2.94 10.25 7.28
N THR A 85 2.94 10.06 5.95
CA THR A 85 4.04 10.50 5.09
C THR A 85 3.87 11.92 4.54
N ASN A 86 2.72 12.55 4.73
CA ASN A 86 2.44 13.90 4.24
C ASN A 86 3.00 14.96 5.19
N LYS A 87 4.08 15.65 4.78
CA LYS A 87 4.80 16.65 5.59
C LYS A 87 3.98 17.87 6.02
N VAL A 88 2.88 18.18 5.33
CA VAL A 88 2.00 19.31 5.69
C VAL A 88 0.79 18.87 6.52
N SER A 89 0.63 17.57 6.76
CA SER A 89 -0.45 17.03 7.57
C SER A 89 -0.12 17.11 9.07
N PRO A 90 -1.08 17.39 9.96
CA PRO A 90 -0.88 17.21 11.40
C PRO A 90 -0.56 15.76 11.79
N ASN A 91 -0.89 14.82 10.91
CA ASN A 91 -0.64 13.41 11.07
C ASN A 91 0.78 12.98 10.69
N TYR A 92 1.63 13.89 10.19
CA TYR A 92 2.99 13.58 9.79
C TYR A 92 3.79 12.89 10.92
N LYS A 93 4.39 11.74 10.59
CA LYS A 93 5.31 11.01 11.48
C LYS A 93 6.64 10.81 10.77
N LYS A 94 7.65 11.61 11.15
CA LYS A 94 8.96 11.65 10.50
C LYS A 94 9.61 10.26 10.40
N GLU A 95 9.68 9.53 11.50
CA GLU A 95 10.33 8.20 11.55
C GLU A 95 9.62 7.19 10.66
N CYS A 96 8.28 7.14 10.70
CA CYS A 96 7.50 6.27 9.83
C CYS A 96 7.63 6.66 8.36
N HIS A 97 7.65 7.96 8.05
CA HIS A 97 7.88 8.48 6.71
C HIS A 97 9.22 8.05 6.16
N GLU A 98 10.31 8.30 6.89
CA GLU A 98 11.67 7.98 6.46
C GLU A 98 11.84 6.47 6.26
N LEU A 99 11.30 5.66 7.17
CA LEU A 99 11.35 4.20 7.05
C LEU A 99 10.53 3.69 5.85
N ALA A 100 9.32 4.19 5.65
CA ALA A 100 8.48 3.78 4.52
C ALA A 100 9.08 4.19 3.18
N PHE A 101 9.63 5.40 3.07
CA PHE A 101 10.31 5.87 1.86
C PHE A 101 11.58 5.07 1.58
N LYS A 102 12.39 4.78 2.61
CA LYS A 102 13.57 3.93 2.45
C LYS A 102 13.20 2.56 1.86
N ARG A 103 12.22 1.88 2.46
CA ARG A 103 11.73 0.58 1.97
C ARG A 103 11.21 0.66 0.53
N MET A 104 10.49 1.73 0.19
CA MET A 104 9.95 1.95 -1.15
C MET A 104 11.07 2.13 -2.19
N PHE A 105 12.08 2.95 -1.88
CA PHE A 105 13.23 3.13 -2.76
C PHE A 105 14.00 1.83 -2.97
N GLU A 106 14.31 1.10 -1.89
CA GLU A 106 14.99 -0.20 -1.95
C GLU A 106 14.17 -1.22 -2.76
N PHE A 107 12.85 -1.23 -2.58
CA PHE A 107 11.94 -2.09 -3.34
C PHE A 107 11.93 -1.77 -4.83
N PHE A 108 11.86 -0.50 -5.22
CA PHE A 108 11.90 -0.15 -6.63
C PHE A 108 13.27 -0.42 -7.26
N GLN A 109 14.37 -0.13 -6.56
CA GLN A 109 15.72 -0.50 -7.03
C GLN A 109 15.89 -2.00 -7.28
N LYS A 110 15.21 -2.83 -6.48
CA LYS A 110 15.24 -4.29 -6.61
C LYS A 110 14.37 -4.82 -7.75
N ASN A 111 13.30 -4.12 -8.13
CA ASN A 111 12.27 -4.64 -9.03
C ASN A 111 12.18 -3.93 -10.37
N LEU A 112 12.78 -2.74 -10.52
CA LEU A 112 12.83 -1.97 -11.76
C LEU A 112 14.25 -2.00 -12.33
N ALA A 113 14.36 -2.05 -13.67
CA ALA A 113 15.61 -2.11 -14.41
C ALA A 113 16.24 -0.72 -14.64
#